data_AF-A0A7J8H003-F1
#
_entry.id   AF-A0A7J8H003-F1
#
_cell.length_a   1.000
_cell.length_b   1.000
_cell.length_c   1.000
_cell.angle_alpha   90.00
_cell.angle_beta   90.00
_cell.angle_gamma   90.00
#
_symmetry.space_group_name_H-M   'P 1'
#
loop_
_entity.id
_entity.type
_entity.pdbx_description
1 polymer ?
#
loop_
_entity_poly.entity_id
_entity_poly.type
_entity_poly.pdbx_seq_one_letter_code
_entity_poly.pdbx_strand_id
1 'polypeptide(L)'
;MKDGQLYLTGGVWSLDGSDSMQETMQASIGVPAQHEDGPEDDPQLVGITAQNIPRVAQLAAENLGISLANLLLNKGAKNILDVARQLNDAH
;
A
#
# COMPACT_ATOMS: atom_id res chain seq x y z
N MET A 1 3.84 -13.46 0.01
CA MET A 1 4.63 -13.50 -1.24
C MET A 1 4.65 -14.92 -1.75
N LYS A 2 4.58 -15.11 -3.07
CA LYS A 2 4.69 -16.44 -3.69
C LYS A 2 5.51 -16.27 -4.97
N ASP A 3 6.53 -17.10 -5.17
CA ASP A 3 7.36 -17.11 -6.39
C ASP A 3 7.98 -15.73 -6.73
N GLY A 4 8.44 -14.98 -5.73
CA GLY A 4 9.01 -13.64 -5.93
C GLY A 4 7.98 -12.55 -6.28
N GLN A 5 6.69 -12.85 -6.14
CA GLN A 5 5.61 -11.87 -6.30
C GLN A 5 5.09 -11.40 -4.93
N LEU A 6 4.98 -10.09 -4.77
CA LEU A 6 4.18 -9.46 -3.73
C LEU A 6 2.77 -9.26 -4.27
N TYR A 7 1.78 -9.76 -3.53
CA TYR A 7 0.36 -9.55 -3.79
C TYR A 7 -0.18 -8.62 -2.72
N LEU A 8 -0.92 -7.60 -3.15
CA LEU A 8 -1.57 -6.66 -2.26
C LEU A 8 -3.04 -6.54 -2.66
N THR A 9 -3.92 -6.88 -1.71
CA THR A 9 -5.36 -6.66 -1.81
C THR A 9 -5.72 -5.52 -0.88
N GLY A 10 -6.44 -4.53 -1.40
CA GLY A 10 -6.88 -3.37 -0.66
C GLY A 10 -8.34 -3.09 -0.96
N GLY A 11 -9.06 -2.56 0.02
CA GLY A 11 -10.46 -2.22 -0.17
C GLY A 11 -10.89 -1.05 0.71
N VAL A 12 -12.06 -0.52 0.37
CA VAL A 12 -12.73 0.58 1.06
C VAL A 12 -14.20 0.21 1.25
N TRP A 13 -14.77 0.62 2.37
CA TRP A 13 -16.16 0.35 2.75
C TRP A 13 -16.79 1.61 3.34
N SER A 14 -18.08 1.80 3.10
CA SER A 14 -18.90 2.72 3.88
C SER A 14 -19.04 2.22 5.33
N LEU A 15 -19.45 3.09 6.26
CA LEU A 15 -19.61 2.71 7.67
C LEU A 15 -20.64 1.58 7.89
N ASP A 16 -21.68 1.55 7.06
CA ASP A 16 -22.72 0.51 7.06
C ASP A 16 -22.36 -0.70 6.18
N GLY A 17 -21.25 -0.64 5.45
CA GLY A 17 -20.77 -1.68 4.54
C GLY A 17 -21.60 -1.88 3.27
N SER A 18 -22.59 -1.03 2.99
CA SER A 18 -23.45 -1.14 1.80
C SER A 18 -22.74 -0.76 0.50
N ASP A 19 -21.80 0.18 0.57
CA ASP A 19 -20.92 0.55 -0.54
C ASP A 19 -19.50 0.04 -0.27
N SER A 20 -18.91 -0.61 -1.26
CA SER A 20 -17.58 -1.20 -1.11
C SER A 20 -16.86 -1.35 -2.44
N MET A 21 -15.53 -1.36 -2.34
CA MET A 21 -14.67 -1.65 -3.46
C MET A 21 -13.43 -2.37 -2.97
N GLN A 22 -12.99 -3.36 -3.73
CA GLN A 22 -11.81 -4.13 -3.42
C GLN A 22 -11.06 -4.42 -4.72
N GLU A 23 -9.75 -4.24 -4.68
CA GLU A 23 -8.86 -4.51 -5.80
C GLU A 23 -7.65 -5.29 -5.33
N THR A 24 -7.05 -6.05 -6.25
CA THR A 24 -5.80 -6.76 -6.01
C THR A 24 -4.79 -6.38 -7.08
N MET A 25 -3.58 -6.03 -6.64
CA MET A 25 -2.44 -5.82 -7.52
C MET A 25 -1.27 -6.70 -7.10
N GLN A 26 -0.33 -6.87 -8.02
CA GLN A 26 0.88 -7.62 -7.76
C GLN A 26 2.10 -6.91 -8.35
N ALA A 27 3.26 -7.11 -7.72
CA ALA A 27 4.54 -6.68 -8.23
C ALA A 27 5.59 -7.78 -8.03
N SER A 28 6.51 -7.91 -8.99
CA SER A 28 7.68 -8.76 -8.83
C SER A 28 8.66 -8.05 -7.91
N ILE A 29 8.98 -8.67 -6.78
CA ILE A 29 9.94 -8.15 -5.81
C ILE A 29 11.00 -9.22 -5.61
N GLY A 30 12.24 -8.88 -5.96
CA GLY A 30 13.39 -9.72 -5.63
C GLY A 30 13.47 -9.85 -4.11
N VAL A 31 13.22 -11.04 -3.58
CA VAL A 31 13.40 -11.30 -2.16
C VAL A 31 14.92 -11.32 -1.91
N PRO A 32 15.43 -10.46 -1.02
CA PRO A 32 16.85 -10.47 -0.69
C PRO A 32 17.23 -11.82 -0.11
N ALA A 33 18.20 -12.51 -0.72
CA ALA A 33 18.79 -13.70 -0.11
C ALA A 33 19.80 -13.33 1.00
N GLN A 34 20.27 -12.07 1.01
CA GLN A 34 21.28 -11.55 1.92
C GLN A 34 20.92 -10.13 2.35
N HIS A 35 21.35 -9.75 3.55
CA HIS A 35 21.27 -8.38 4.03
C HIS A 35 22.31 -7.53 3.27
N GLU A 36 21.93 -6.31 2.92
CA GLU A 36 22.85 -5.32 2.35
C GLU A 36 23.04 -4.21 3.38
N ASP A 37 24.28 -3.75 3.60
CA ASP A 37 24.51 -2.52 4.36
C ASP A 37 24.13 -1.34 3.46
N GLY A 38 22.88 -0.88 3.57
CA GLY A 38 22.39 0.32 2.91
C GLY A 38 23.01 1.59 3.52
N PRO A 39 23.04 2.70 2.76
CA PRO A 39 23.57 3.97 3.25
C PRO A 39 22.74 4.49 4.44
N GLU A 40 23.42 5.07 5.44
CA GLU A 40 22.76 5.60 6.64
C GLU A 40 21.81 6.78 6.33
N ASP A 41 22.06 7.48 5.21
CA ASP A 41 21.31 8.67 4.78
C ASP A 41 20.02 8.36 3.98
N ASP A 42 19.69 7.09 3.74
CA ASP A 42 18.45 6.74 3.03
C ASP A 42 17.22 7.19 3.83
N PRO A 43 16.28 7.96 3.24
CA PRO A 43 15.10 8.43 3.95
C PRO A 43 14.18 7.27 4.32
N GLN A 44 13.49 7.39 5.45
CA GLN A 44 12.44 6.45 5.84
C GLN A 44 11.35 6.36 4.76
N LEU A 45 10.82 5.16 4.53
CA LEU A 45 9.67 4.93 3.66
C LEU A 45 8.46 4.68 4.55
N VAL A 46 7.42 5.51 4.41
CA VAL A 46 6.18 5.41 5.20
C VAL A 46 6.40 5.26 6.72
N GLY A 47 7.44 5.89 7.26
CA GLY A 47 7.79 5.82 8.69
C GLY A 47 8.68 4.63 9.09
N ILE A 48 9.15 3.85 8.11
CA ILE A 48 9.98 2.64 8.31
C ILE A 48 11.42 2.92 7.88
N THR A 49 12.37 2.59 8.76
CA THR A 49 13.80 2.55 8.45
C THR A 49 14.25 1.08 8.43
N ALA A 50 14.68 0.60 7.27
CA ALA A 50 15.16 -0.78 7.08
C ALA A 50 16.44 -0.78 6.23
N GLN A 51 17.53 -0.23 6.76
CA GLN A 51 18.80 -0.05 6.04
C GLN A 51 19.47 -1.37 5.65
N ASN A 52 19.16 -2.46 6.37
CA ASN A 52 19.70 -3.79 6.12
C ASN A 52 18.96 -4.58 5.02
N ILE A 53 17.93 -3.99 4.40
CA ILE A 53 17.10 -4.59 3.35
C ILE A 53 17.34 -3.82 2.04
N PRO A 54 17.55 -4.49 0.90
CA PRO A 54 17.71 -3.85 -0.40
C PRO A 54 16.63 -2.79 -0.67
N ARG A 55 17.08 -1.56 -0.92
CA ARG A 55 16.22 -0.39 -1.10
C ARG A 55 15.23 -0.57 -2.25
N VAL A 56 15.66 -1.25 -3.32
CA VAL A 56 14.83 -1.55 -4.50
C VAL A 56 13.58 -2.34 -4.12
N ALA A 57 13.70 -3.32 -3.22
CA ALA A 57 12.55 -4.12 -2.78
C ALA A 57 11.56 -3.28 -1.96
N GLN A 58 12.07 -2.37 -1.12
CA GLN A 58 11.23 -1.47 -0.32
C GLN A 58 10.46 -0.49 -1.21
N LEU A 59 11.13 0.15 -2.17
CA LEU A 59 10.50 1.06 -3.13
C LEU A 59 9.49 0.34 -4.02
N ALA A 60 9.76 -0.89 -4.44
CA ALA A 60 8.80 -1.68 -5.21
C ALA A 60 7.52 -1.98 -4.40
N ALA A 61 7.66 -2.28 -3.10
CA ALA A 61 6.52 -2.50 -2.22
C ALA A 61 5.71 -1.21 -1.98
N GLU A 62 6.39 -0.08 -1.75
CA GLU A 62 5.73 1.23 -1.62
C GLU A 62 4.96 1.61 -2.90
N ASN A 63 5.60 1.48 -4.05
CA ASN A 63 4.97 1.79 -5.35
C ASN A 63 3.77 0.89 -5.65
N LEU A 64 3.78 -0.38 -5.23
CA LEU A 64 2.61 -1.25 -5.34
C LEU A 64 1.43 -0.72 -4.51
N GLY A 65 1.70 -0.25 -3.28
CA GLY A 65 0.70 0.38 -2.42
C GLY A 65 0.13 1.66 -3.04
N ILE A 66 0.99 2.55 -3.54
CA ILE A 66 0.59 3.79 -4.22
C ILE A 66 -0.28 3.48 -5.45
N SER A 67 0.13 2.50 -6.26
CA SER A 67 -0.60 2.11 -7.48
C SER A 67 -2.00 1.60 -7.16
N LEU A 68 -2.12 0.76 -6.12
CA LEU A 68 -3.41 0.23 -5.68
C LEU A 68 -4.31 1.34 -5.11
N ALA A 69 -3.75 2.25 -4.31
CA ALA A 69 -4.48 3.41 -3.79
C ALA A 69 -5.00 4.31 -4.93
N ASN A 70 -4.15 4.60 -5.92
CA ASN A 70 -4.55 5.38 -7.09
C ASN A 70 -5.64 4.70 -7.91
N LEU A 71 -5.57 3.37 -8.09
CA LEU A 71 -6.62 2.61 -8.76
C LEU A 71 -7.96 2.75 -8.03
N LEU A 72 -7.98 2.55 -6.70
CA LEU A 72 -9.18 2.70 -5.88
C LEU A 72 -9.74 4.12 -5.97
N LEU A 73 -8.88 5.15 -5.85
CA LEU A 73 -9.27 6.55 -5.97
C LEU A 73 -9.88 6.87 -7.35
N ASN A 74 -9.27 6.38 -8.43
CA ASN A 74 -9.77 6.54 -9.80
C ASN A 74 -11.13 5.88 -10.02
N LYS A 75 -11.41 4.79 -9.29
CA LYS A 75 -12.70 4.11 -9.32
C LYS A 75 -13.76 4.76 -8.41
N GLY A 76 -13.40 5.81 -7.66
CA GLY A 76 -14.34 6.58 -6.84
C GLY A 76 -14.24 6.33 -5.33
N ALA A 77 -13.21 5.63 -4.84
CA ALA A 77 -13.04 5.34 -3.40
C ALA A 77 -13.08 6.60 -2.51
N LYS A 78 -12.69 7.76 -3.04
CA LYS A 78 -12.76 9.03 -2.30
C LYS A 78 -14.17 9.37 -1.83
N ASN A 79 -15.20 9.09 -2.65
CA ASN A 79 -16.58 9.38 -2.29
C ASN A 79 -17.04 8.57 -1.07
N ILE A 80 -16.67 7.29 -1.03
CA ILE A 80 -16.98 6.39 0.09
C ILE A 80 -16.31 6.92 1.37
N LEU A 81 -15.03 7.31 1.29
CA LEU A 81 -14.29 7.85 2.43
C LEU A 81 -14.85 9.19 2.92
N ASP A 82 -15.23 10.09 2.01
CA ASP A 82 -15.78 11.41 2.38
C ASP A 82 -17.14 11.27 3.08
N VAL A 83 -18.03 10.41 2.58
CA VAL A 83 -19.32 10.12 3.23
C VAL A 83 -19.10 9.45 4.59
N ALA A 84 -18.21 8.45 4.67
CA ALA A 84 -17.90 7.77 5.92
C ALA A 84 -17.37 8.75 6.99
N ARG A 85 -16.49 9.69 6.61
CA ARG A 85 -15.99 10.71 7.53
C ARG A 85 -17.10 11.66 7.99
N GLN A 86 -17.92 12.17 7.08
CA GLN A 86 -19.02 13.08 7.44
C GLN A 86 -20.00 12.45 8.44
N LEU A 87 -20.34 11.17 8.24
CA LEU A 87 -21.21 10.43 9.16
C LEU A 87 -20.54 10.17 10.51
N ASN A 88 -19.22 9.94 10.51
CA ASN A 88 -18.46 9.74 11.74
C ASN A 88 -18.31 11.03 12.56
N ASP A 89 -18.12 12.19 11.91
CA ASP A 89 -18.00 13.50 12.58
C ASP A 89 -19.36 14.06 13.05
N ALA A 90 -20.47 13.50 12.54
CA ALA A 90 -21.83 13.86 12.96
C ALA A 90 -22.30 13.09 14.22
N HIS A 91 -21.47 12.22 14.77
CA HIS A 91 -21.67 11.50 16.04
C HIS A 91 -20.82 12.11 17.16
#